data_AF-A0A3L6S4F3-F1
#
_entry.id   AF-A0A3L6S4F3-F1
#
_cell.length_a   1.000
_cell.length_b   1.000
_cell.length_c   1.000
_cell.angle_alpha   90.00
_cell.angle_beta   90.00
_cell.angle_gamma   90.00
#
_symmetry.space_group_name_H-M   'P 1'
#
loop_
_entity.id
_entity.type
_entity.pdbx_description
1 polymer ?
#
loop_
_entity_poly.entity_id
_entity_poly.type
_entity_poly.pdbx_seq_one_letter_code
_entity_poly.pdbx_strand_id
1 'polypeptide(L)'
;MQPIKVYADRRSQPSRAVIIFCSHAILRYLASVFPGVADHWYPADLFTRAKIESILDWHHSNLRRGAATLVMHTALAPFLGLTTSPDAVKQAEKLLMQSLGRIESVWLKGDAKFLLGSPQPSIADLSLVCEIMQLEILGNDVRDRFLGAHEKILIWMDNVKKATSPHFEEAHELLFQVKASMLSNAAAANQTSEPSTKLKIASKL
;
A
#
# COMPACT_ATOMS: atom_id res chain seq x y z
N MET A 1 6.26 22.70 -19.26
CA MET A 1 7.03 21.46 -19.01
C MET A 1 8.31 21.53 -19.82
N GLN A 2 9.47 21.61 -19.17
CA GLN A 2 10.74 21.50 -19.89
C GLN A 2 10.98 20.02 -20.26
N PRO A 3 11.39 19.70 -21.50
CA PRO A 3 11.68 18.33 -21.89
C PRO A 3 12.96 17.82 -21.21
N ILE A 4 12.92 16.58 -20.74
CA ILE A 4 14.09 15.85 -20.22
C ILE A 4 15.07 15.64 -21.38
N LYS A 5 16.27 16.21 -21.29
CA LYS A 5 17.36 15.93 -22.25
C LYS A 5 18.12 14.69 -21.80
N VAL A 6 17.96 13.60 -22.55
CA VAL A 6 18.78 12.40 -22.39
C VAL A 6 20.00 12.53 -23.30
N TYR A 7 21.19 12.64 -22.70
CA TYR A 7 22.46 12.58 -23.42
C TYR A 7 22.90 11.11 -23.50
N ALA A 8 22.81 10.51 -24.69
CA ALA A 8 23.37 9.20 -24.96
C ALA A 8 24.41 9.32 -26.10
N ASP A 9 25.68 9.09 -25.77
CA ASP A 9 26.75 8.94 -26.76
C ASP A 9 26.56 7.59 -27.47
N ARG A 10 26.35 7.63 -28.79
CA ARG A 10 26.09 6.45 -29.63
C ARG A 10 27.35 5.71 -30.07
N ARG A 11 28.55 6.14 -29.68
CA ARG A 11 29.82 5.59 -30.21
C ARG A 11 30.60 4.66 -29.27
N SER A 12 30.28 4.59 -27.99
CA SER A 12 30.63 3.42 -27.17
C SER A 12 29.56 2.35 -27.35
N GLN A 13 29.93 1.07 -27.39
CA GLN A 13 29.03 -0.09 -27.56
C GLN A 13 27.61 0.13 -27.01
N PRO A 14 26.54 -0.34 -27.67
CA PRO A 14 25.19 -0.10 -27.18
C PRO A 14 25.07 -0.74 -25.79
N SER A 15 25.19 0.07 -24.74
CA SER A 15 24.52 -0.16 -23.48
C SER A 15 23.05 -0.20 -23.86
N ARG A 16 22.57 -1.40 -24.21
CA ARG A 16 21.16 -1.67 -24.49
C ARG A 16 20.43 -1.25 -23.24
N ALA A 17 19.80 -0.08 -23.27
CA ALA A 17 18.97 0.36 -22.16
C ALA A 17 17.87 -0.70 -21.98
N VAL A 18 17.87 -1.37 -20.83
CA VAL A 18 16.82 -2.31 -20.45
C VAL A 18 15.75 -1.51 -19.73
N ILE A 19 14.56 -1.42 -20.33
CA ILE A 19 13.40 -0.76 -19.72
C ILE A 19 12.49 -1.85 -19.16
N ILE A 20 12.26 -1.81 -17.85
CA ILE A 20 11.44 -2.79 -17.12
C ILE A 20 10.22 -2.07 -16.54
N PHE A 21 9.04 -2.63 -16.75
CA PHE A 21 7.78 -2.19 -16.15
C PHE A 21 7.28 -3.22 -15.15
N CYS A 22 6.31 -2.85 -14.32
CA CYS A 22 5.77 -3.62 -13.20
C CYS A 22 6.73 -3.74 -12.01
N SER A 23 6.24 -3.32 -10.83
CA SER A 23 7.02 -3.35 -9.58
C SER A 23 7.58 -4.74 -9.28
N HIS A 24 6.81 -5.81 -9.48
CA HIS A 24 7.28 -7.18 -9.23
C HIS A 24 8.39 -7.62 -10.21
N ALA A 25 8.35 -7.21 -11.47
CA ALA A 25 9.44 -7.48 -12.40
C ALA A 25 10.72 -6.70 -12.03
N ILE A 26 10.56 -5.44 -11.62
CA ILE A 26 11.67 -4.61 -11.14
C ILE A 26 12.28 -5.21 -9.87
N LEU A 27 11.48 -5.57 -8.86
CA LEU A 27 11.96 -6.20 -7.62
C LEU A 27 12.74 -7.49 -7.89
N ARG A 28 12.24 -8.36 -8.78
CA ARG A 28 12.95 -9.58 -9.21
C ARG A 28 14.30 -9.27 -9.86
N TYR A 29 14.33 -8.28 -10.75
CA TYR A 29 15.55 -7.86 -11.41
C TYR A 29 16.58 -7.32 -10.41
N LEU A 30 16.16 -6.39 -9.53
CA LEU A 30 17.03 -5.81 -8.50
C LEU A 30 17.58 -6.89 -7.56
N ALA A 31 16.73 -7.81 -7.09
CA ALA A 31 17.16 -8.89 -6.22
C ALA A 31 18.12 -9.90 -6.89
N SER A 32 18.08 -10.02 -8.22
CA SER A 32 18.91 -10.97 -8.97
C SER A 32 20.23 -10.38 -9.46
N VAL A 33 20.27 -9.08 -9.78
CA VAL A 33 21.43 -8.47 -10.45
C VAL A 33 22.47 -7.92 -9.47
N PHE A 34 22.07 -7.58 -8.25
CA PHE A 34 22.96 -6.96 -7.27
C PHE A 34 23.54 -8.00 -6.30
N PRO A 35 24.87 -8.24 -6.31
CA PRO A 35 25.51 -9.32 -5.55
C PRO A 35 25.50 -9.13 -4.02
N GLY A 36 24.99 -8.00 -3.52
CA GLY A 36 24.81 -7.73 -2.09
C GLY A 36 23.40 -7.97 -1.57
N VAL A 37 22.43 -8.30 -2.44
CA VAL A 37 21.06 -8.60 -2.01
C VAL A 37 21.01 -10.03 -1.49
N ALA A 38 20.56 -10.20 -0.24
CA ALA A 38 20.46 -11.50 0.40
C ALA A 38 19.43 -12.40 -0.31
N ASP A 39 19.74 -13.70 -0.42
CA ASP A 39 18.94 -14.68 -1.17
C ASP A 39 17.49 -14.78 -0.68
N HIS A 40 17.22 -14.53 0.61
CA HIS A 40 15.85 -14.57 1.15
C HIS A 40 14.86 -13.64 0.44
N TRP A 41 15.34 -12.54 -0.14
CA TRP A 41 14.48 -11.61 -0.87
C TRP A 41 13.87 -12.25 -2.12
N TYR A 42 14.68 -13.00 -2.86
CA TYR A 42 14.25 -13.71 -4.07
C TYR A 42 15.04 -15.03 -4.26
N PRO A 43 14.70 -16.08 -3.50
CA PRO A 43 15.54 -17.27 -3.33
C PRO A 43 15.84 -17.99 -4.64
N ALA A 44 17.05 -18.53 -4.79
CA ALA A 44 17.42 -19.40 -5.92
C ALA A 44 16.67 -20.74 -5.93
N ASP A 45 16.26 -21.24 -4.75
CA ASP A 45 15.45 -22.45 -4.63
C ASP A 45 14.13 -22.32 -5.41
N LEU A 46 13.94 -23.20 -6.39
CA LEU A 46 12.81 -23.12 -7.33
C LEU A 46 11.46 -23.27 -6.64
N PHE A 47 11.38 -24.10 -5.61
CA PHE A 47 10.11 -24.35 -4.92
C PHE A 47 9.68 -23.16 -4.08
N THR A 48 10.62 -22.56 -3.34
CA THR A 48 10.38 -21.34 -2.55
C THR A 48 10.08 -20.16 -3.46
N ARG A 49 10.85 -20.00 -4.53
CA ARG A 49 10.62 -18.97 -5.56
C ARG A 49 9.23 -19.08 -6.16
N ALA A 50 8.80 -20.28 -6.57
CA ALA A 50 7.47 -20.48 -7.16
C ALA A 50 6.33 -20.08 -6.21
N LYS A 51 6.49 -20.31 -4.90
CA LYS A 51 5.51 -19.85 -3.91
C LYS A 51 5.47 -18.33 -3.79
N ILE A 52 6.64 -17.67 -3.78
CA ILE A 52 6.73 -16.20 -3.78
C ILE A 52 6.06 -15.63 -5.03
N GLU A 53 6.39 -16.15 -6.21
CA GLU A 53 5.78 -15.73 -7.48
C GLU A 53 4.24 -15.87 -7.44
N SER A 54 3.73 -16.97 -6.88
CA SER A 54 2.29 -17.16 -6.75
C SER A 54 1.60 -16.08 -5.89
N ILE A 55 2.28 -15.55 -4.87
CA ILE A 55 1.78 -14.45 -4.03
C ILE A 55 1.80 -13.14 -4.82
N LEU A 56 2.90 -12.86 -5.52
CA LEU A 56 3.08 -11.63 -6.32
C LEU A 56 2.05 -11.53 -7.45
N ASP A 57 1.78 -12.64 -8.15
CA ASP A 57 0.77 -12.69 -9.20
C ASP A 57 -0.66 -12.58 -8.61
N TRP A 58 -0.93 -13.28 -7.49
CA TRP A 58 -2.21 -13.18 -6.80
C TRP A 58 -2.51 -11.76 -6.32
N HIS A 59 -1.50 -11.03 -5.83
CA HIS A 59 -1.63 -9.68 -5.28
C HIS A 59 -2.35 -8.72 -6.24
N HIS A 60 -1.99 -8.71 -7.53
CA HIS A 60 -2.53 -7.77 -8.51
C HIS A 60 -4.05 -7.81 -8.64
N SER A 61 -4.62 -9.01 -8.76
CA SER A 61 -6.06 -9.19 -9.01
C SER A 61 -6.90 -9.29 -7.72
N ASN A 62 -6.25 -9.34 -6.56
CA ASN A 62 -6.89 -9.54 -5.27
C ASN A 62 -6.59 -8.36 -4.34
N LEU A 63 -5.57 -8.46 -3.48
CA LEU A 63 -5.27 -7.46 -2.46
C LEU A 63 -5.16 -6.05 -3.05
N ARG A 64 -4.37 -5.86 -4.12
CA ARG A 64 -4.19 -4.56 -4.76
C ARG A 64 -5.49 -4.01 -5.32
N ARG A 65 -6.24 -4.85 -6.04
CA ARG A 65 -7.52 -4.42 -6.60
C ARG A 65 -8.49 -4.00 -5.49
N GLY A 66 -8.54 -4.72 -4.37
CA GLY A 66 -9.39 -4.38 -3.23
C GLY A 66 -8.94 -3.09 -2.54
N ALA A 67 -7.69 -3.04 -2.07
CA ALA A 67 -7.15 -1.91 -1.32
C ALA A 67 -7.12 -0.62 -2.13
N ALA A 68 -6.54 -0.64 -3.33
CA ALA A 68 -6.40 0.56 -4.15
C ALA A 68 -7.77 1.12 -4.59
N THR A 69 -8.73 0.27 -4.94
CA THR A 69 -10.09 0.72 -5.30
C THR A 69 -10.80 1.35 -4.10
N LEU A 70 -10.66 0.75 -2.92
CA LEU A 70 -11.23 1.29 -1.69
C LEU A 70 -10.63 2.66 -1.34
N VAL A 71 -9.30 2.77 -1.33
CA VAL A 71 -8.59 4.03 -1.04
C VAL A 71 -8.95 5.10 -2.08
N MET A 72 -8.99 4.73 -3.36
CA MET A 72 -9.35 5.66 -4.42
C MET A 72 -10.76 6.21 -4.24
N HIS A 73 -11.77 5.36 -4.08
CA HIS A 73 -13.17 5.81 -4.08
C HIS A 73 -13.66 6.34 -2.73
N THR A 74 -13.03 5.96 -1.62
CA THR A 74 -13.43 6.42 -0.29
C THR A 74 -12.69 7.70 0.13
N ALA A 75 -11.44 7.88 -0.30
CA ALA A 75 -10.59 8.96 0.20
C ALA A 75 -10.03 9.86 -0.91
N LEU A 76 -9.29 9.31 -1.87
CA LEU A 76 -8.54 10.14 -2.83
C LEU A 76 -9.42 10.84 -3.88
N ALA A 77 -10.40 10.14 -4.47
CA ALA A 77 -11.33 10.73 -5.44
C ALA A 77 -12.13 11.88 -4.83
N PRO A 78 -12.81 11.73 -3.66
CA PRO A 78 -13.50 12.86 -3.03
C PRO A 78 -12.55 14.02 -2.72
N PHE A 79 -11.34 13.74 -2.22
CA PHE A 79 -10.35 14.76 -1.91
C PHE A 79 -9.92 15.57 -3.15
N LEU A 80 -9.87 14.93 -4.32
CA LEU A 80 -9.55 15.57 -5.59
C LEU A 80 -10.78 16.14 -6.33
N GLY A 81 -11.97 16.10 -5.73
CA GLY A 81 -13.23 16.53 -6.38
C GLY A 81 -13.66 15.63 -7.53
N LEU A 82 -13.19 14.38 -7.57
CA LEU A 82 -13.53 13.38 -8.57
C LEU A 82 -14.74 12.55 -8.13
N THR A 83 -15.39 11.91 -9.09
CA THR A 83 -16.56 11.07 -8.82
C THR A 83 -16.19 9.77 -8.09
N THR A 84 -17.11 9.32 -7.23
CA THR A 84 -16.99 8.09 -6.46
C THR A 84 -18.09 7.11 -6.85
N SER A 85 -17.88 5.82 -6.60
CA SER A 85 -18.86 4.77 -6.88
C SER A 85 -19.11 3.95 -5.61
N PRO A 86 -20.30 4.05 -4.99
CA PRO A 86 -20.66 3.22 -3.83
C PRO A 86 -20.59 1.72 -4.11
N ASP A 87 -20.96 1.30 -5.33
CA ASP A 87 -20.86 -0.10 -5.74
C ASP A 87 -19.41 -0.57 -5.84
N ALA A 88 -18.51 0.26 -6.37
CA ALA A 88 -17.09 -0.04 -6.42
C ALA A 88 -16.49 -0.17 -5.01
N VAL A 89 -16.87 0.74 -4.09
CA VAL A 89 -16.48 0.66 -2.67
C VAL A 89 -16.93 -0.66 -2.06
N LYS A 90 -18.22 -1.01 -2.17
CA LYS A 90 -18.77 -2.26 -1.60
C LYS A 90 -18.07 -3.52 -2.14
N GLN A 91 -17.77 -3.55 -3.44
CA GLN A 91 -17.03 -4.67 -4.05
C GLN A 91 -15.57 -4.71 -3.56
N ALA A 92 -14.93 -3.55 -3.45
CA ALA A 92 -13.56 -3.42 -2.96
C ALA A 92 -13.43 -3.85 -1.50
N GLU A 93 -14.35 -3.46 -0.63
CA GLU A 93 -14.40 -3.91 0.77
C GLU A 93 -14.49 -5.43 0.87
N LYS A 94 -15.43 -6.04 0.12
CA LYS A 94 -15.57 -7.49 0.09
C LYS A 94 -14.28 -8.18 -0.35
N LEU A 95 -13.66 -7.68 -1.42
CA LEU A 95 -12.43 -8.27 -1.95
C LEU A 95 -11.25 -8.09 -1.00
N LEU A 96 -11.14 -6.92 -0.35
CA LEU A 96 -10.11 -6.65 0.65
C LEU A 96 -10.24 -7.61 1.84
N MET A 97 -11.43 -7.73 2.43
CA MET A 97 -11.68 -8.66 3.55
C MET A 97 -11.36 -10.12 3.18
N GLN A 98 -11.76 -10.56 1.97
CA GLN A 98 -11.40 -11.88 1.46
C GLN A 98 -9.89 -12.05 1.28
N SER A 99 -9.19 -10.99 0.83
CA SER A 99 -7.75 -11.00 0.64
C SER A 99 -7.00 -11.09 1.97
N LEU A 100 -7.42 -10.31 2.98
CA LEU A 100 -6.84 -10.37 4.33
C LEU A 100 -7.03 -11.76 4.95
N GLY A 101 -8.24 -12.32 4.89
CA GLY A 101 -8.49 -13.69 5.36
C GLY A 101 -7.69 -14.76 4.61
N ARG A 102 -7.42 -14.56 3.31
CA ARG A 102 -6.56 -15.45 2.51
C ARG A 102 -5.10 -15.40 2.98
N ILE A 103 -4.58 -14.20 3.22
CA ILE A 103 -3.21 -14.00 3.71
C ILE A 103 -3.00 -14.74 5.03
N GLU A 104 -3.91 -14.55 5.99
CA GLU A 104 -3.84 -15.22 7.29
C GLU A 104 -3.94 -16.75 7.20
N SER A 105 -4.92 -17.24 6.43
CA SER A 105 -5.19 -18.68 6.38
C SER A 105 -4.16 -19.48 5.56
N VAL A 106 -3.55 -18.87 4.54
CA VAL A 106 -2.68 -19.57 3.60
C VAL A 106 -1.20 -19.29 3.84
N TRP A 107 -0.83 -18.04 4.11
CA TRP A 107 0.57 -17.61 4.11
C TRP A 107 1.12 -17.22 5.47
N LEU A 108 0.28 -16.82 6.43
CA LEU A 108 0.66 -16.55 7.83
C LEU A 108 0.19 -17.67 8.78
N LYS A 109 0.68 -18.89 8.55
CA LYS A 109 0.32 -20.07 9.36
C LYS A 109 1.17 -20.17 10.62
N GLY A 110 0.56 -20.59 11.74
CA GLY A 110 1.24 -20.74 13.02
C GLY A 110 1.82 -19.41 13.53
N ASP A 111 2.99 -19.48 14.17
CA ASP A 111 3.73 -18.32 14.70
C ASP A 111 4.73 -17.75 13.67
N ALA A 112 4.36 -17.81 12.39
CA ALA A 112 5.19 -17.36 11.29
C ALA A 112 5.55 -15.86 11.42
N LYS A 113 6.83 -15.54 11.32
CA LYS A 113 7.31 -14.15 11.32
C LYS A 113 7.02 -13.43 10.01
N PHE A 114 7.14 -14.15 8.89
CA PHE A 114 6.97 -13.67 7.52
C PHE A 114 6.10 -14.64 6.70
N LEU A 115 5.69 -14.21 5.51
CA LEU A 115 4.89 -15.03 4.60
C LEU A 115 5.58 -16.38 4.33
N LEU A 116 4.76 -17.39 4.04
CA LEU A 116 5.19 -18.79 3.80
C LEU A 116 5.84 -19.47 5.01
N GLY A 117 5.72 -18.91 6.22
CA GLY A 117 6.38 -19.45 7.40
C GLY A 117 7.89 -19.20 7.44
N SER A 118 8.37 -18.23 6.67
CA SER A 118 9.80 -17.95 6.55
C SER A 118 10.36 -17.25 7.80
N PRO A 119 11.61 -17.53 8.20
CA PRO A 119 12.30 -16.78 9.26
C PRO A 119 12.79 -15.40 8.80
N GLN A 120 12.81 -15.12 7.49
CA GLN A 120 13.26 -13.86 6.88
C GLN A 120 12.23 -13.37 5.85
N PRO A 121 12.08 -12.04 5.64
CA PRO A 121 11.12 -11.52 4.67
C PRO A 121 11.53 -11.85 3.24
N SER A 122 10.59 -11.69 2.31
CA SER A 122 10.81 -11.81 0.88
C SER A 122 10.23 -10.59 0.15
N ILE A 123 10.43 -10.49 -1.17
CA ILE A 123 9.77 -9.46 -1.98
C ILE A 123 8.23 -9.56 -1.94
N ALA A 124 7.67 -10.74 -1.63
CA ALA A 124 6.22 -10.87 -1.41
C ALA A 124 5.78 -10.15 -0.14
N ASP A 125 6.59 -10.18 0.92
CA ASP A 125 6.28 -9.46 2.15
C ASP A 125 6.23 -7.96 1.91
N LEU A 126 7.22 -7.41 1.19
CA LEU A 126 7.27 -6.00 0.80
C LEU A 126 6.05 -5.58 -0.03
N SER A 127 5.70 -6.36 -1.06
CA SER A 127 4.56 -6.02 -1.92
C SER A 127 3.23 -5.99 -1.15
N LEU A 128 3.01 -6.97 -0.27
CA LEU A 128 1.75 -7.10 0.46
C LEU A 128 1.66 -6.04 1.56
N VAL A 129 2.74 -5.79 2.31
CA VAL A 129 2.71 -4.80 3.40
C VAL A 129 2.51 -3.39 2.84
N CYS A 130 3.22 -3.02 1.77
CA CYS A 130 3.10 -1.69 1.17
C CYS A 130 1.70 -1.44 0.60
N GLU A 131 1.01 -2.47 0.13
CA GLU A 131 -0.38 -2.37 -0.31
C GLU A 131 -1.33 -2.16 0.87
N ILE A 132 -1.15 -2.89 1.98
CA ILE A 132 -1.98 -2.72 3.19
C ILE A 132 -1.73 -1.35 3.83
N MET A 133 -0.49 -0.84 3.80
CA MET A 133 -0.15 0.49 4.30
C MET A 133 -0.97 1.59 3.63
N GLN A 134 -1.44 1.42 2.39
CA GLN A 134 -2.32 2.40 1.73
C GLN A 134 -3.63 2.66 2.50
N LEU A 135 -4.10 1.70 3.30
CA LEU A 135 -5.31 1.86 4.12
C LEU A 135 -5.15 2.96 5.19
N GLU A 136 -3.93 3.34 5.55
CA GLU A 136 -3.67 4.47 6.46
C GLU A 136 -4.30 5.78 5.95
N ILE A 137 -4.42 5.95 4.63
CA ILE A 137 -5.04 7.12 3.99
C ILE A 137 -6.52 7.24 4.36
N LEU A 138 -7.20 6.14 4.70
CA LEU A 138 -8.61 6.13 5.08
C LEU A 138 -8.87 6.70 6.49
N GLY A 139 -7.81 6.96 7.26
CA GLY A 139 -7.90 7.33 8.68
C GLY A 139 -8.00 6.09 9.60
N ASN A 140 -7.67 6.30 10.88
CA ASN A 140 -7.52 5.20 11.84
C ASN A 140 -8.82 4.39 12.01
N ASP A 141 -9.96 5.05 12.17
CA ASP A 141 -11.25 4.38 12.40
C ASP A 141 -11.63 3.44 11.24
N VAL A 142 -11.46 3.88 9.99
CA VAL A 142 -11.80 3.07 8.82
C VAL A 142 -10.77 1.95 8.62
N ARG A 143 -9.48 2.26 8.78
CA ARG A 143 -8.39 1.27 8.72
C ARG A 143 -8.62 0.15 9.74
N ASP A 144 -8.96 0.50 10.98
CA ASP A 144 -9.14 -0.46 12.07
C ASP A 144 -10.40 -1.31 11.91
N ARG A 145 -11.44 -0.83 11.19
CA ARG A 145 -12.57 -1.69 10.79
C ARG A 145 -12.16 -2.87 9.92
N PHE A 146 -11.09 -2.73 9.13
CA PHE A 146 -10.54 -3.83 8.34
C PHE A 146 -9.49 -4.60 9.12
N LEU A 147 -8.46 -3.93 9.65
CA LEU A 147 -7.29 -4.60 10.21
C LEU A 147 -7.46 -5.03 11.67
N GLY A 148 -8.40 -4.45 12.41
CA GLY A 148 -8.54 -4.68 13.85
C GLY A 148 -8.88 -6.12 14.22
N ALA A 149 -9.53 -6.87 13.32
CA ALA A 149 -9.82 -8.29 13.52
C ALA A 149 -8.68 -9.23 13.08
N HIS A 150 -7.62 -8.71 12.46
CA HIS A 150 -6.53 -9.47 11.86
C HIS A 150 -5.22 -9.31 12.63
N GLU A 151 -5.19 -9.79 13.88
CA GLU A 151 -4.03 -9.69 14.77
C GLU A 151 -2.75 -10.26 14.14
N LYS A 152 -2.85 -11.37 13.41
CA LYS A 152 -1.70 -11.99 12.74
C LYS A 152 -1.13 -11.08 11.66
N ILE A 153 -1.99 -10.39 10.91
CA ILE A 153 -1.54 -9.41 9.93
C ILE A 153 -0.83 -8.26 10.64
N LEU A 154 -1.39 -7.72 11.72
CA LEU A 154 -0.77 -6.62 12.46
C LEU A 154 0.63 -6.98 13.00
N ILE A 155 0.78 -8.17 13.60
CA ILE A 155 2.07 -8.68 14.08
C ILE A 155 3.05 -8.87 12.90
N TRP A 156 2.60 -9.46 11.81
CA TRP A 156 3.42 -9.65 10.61
C TRP A 156 3.87 -8.32 10.01
N MET A 157 2.99 -7.32 9.89
CA MET A 157 3.35 -5.99 9.42
C MET A 157 4.43 -5.35 10.29
N ASP A 158 4.33 -5.48 11.62
CA ASP A 158 5.35 -4.99 12.55
C ASP A 158 6.69 -5.73 12.39
N ASN A 159 6.67 -7.05 12.16
CA ASN A 159 7.88 -7.81 11.85
C ASN A 159 8.54 -7.34 10.56
N VAL A 160 7.77 -7.08 9.49
CA VAL A 160 8.31 -6.57 8.21
C VAL A 160 8.88 -5.17 8.39
N LYS A 161 8.17 -4.29 9.11
CA LYS A 161 8.65 -2.95 9.46
C LYS A 161 10.00 -3.01 10.20
N LYS A 162 10.10 -3.83 11.25
CA LYS A 162 11.34 -4.01 12.01
C LYS A 162 12.48 -4.56 11.15
N ALA A 163 12.20 -5.54 10.29
CA ALA A 163 13.20 -6.15 9.41
C ALA A 163 13.71 -5.21 8.31
N THR A 164 12.99 -4.13 8.02
CA THR A 164 13.30 -3.18 6.94
C THR A 164 13.58 -1.76 7.45
N SER A 165 13.70 -1.59 8.76
CA SER A 165 14.03 -0.32 9.40
C SER A 165 15.47 0.12 9.07
N PRO A 166 15.74 1.43 8.85
CA PRO A 166 14.80 2.57 8.92
C PRO A 166 14.04 2.86 7.62
N HIS A 167 14.31 2.10 6.56
CA HIS A 167 13.80 2.40 5.22
C HIS A 167 12.29 2.21 5.09
N PHE A 168 11.67 1.43 5.96
CA PHE A 168 10.21 1.30 6.00
C PHE A 168 9.55 2.66 6.26
N GLU A 169 10.03 3.39 7.27
CA GLU A 169 9.50 4.71 7.60
C GLU A 169 9.77 5.72 6.49
N GLU A 170 10.98 5.75 5.96
CA GLU A 170 11.38 6.64 4.86
C GLU A 170 10.50 6.44 3.63
N ALA A 171 10.24 5.20 3.24
CA ALA A 171 9.41 4.87 2.09
C ALA A 171 7.93 5.25 2.25
N HIS A 172 7.43 5.35 3.49
CA HIS A 172 6.04 5.68 3.79
C HIS A 172 5.82 7.14 4.24
N GLU A 173 6.86 7.98 4.24
CA GLU A 173 6.75 9.38 4.67
C GLU A 173 5.67 10.15 3.91
N LEU A 174 5.69 10.06 2.57
CA LEU A 174 4.71 10.73 1.71
C LEU A 174 3.29 10.26 2.01
N LEU A 175 3.09 8.97 2.32
CA LEU A 175 1.77 8.45 2.66
C LEU A 175 1.22 9.11 3.93
N PHE A 176 2.05 9.31 4.95
CA PHE A 176 1.63 9.98 6.17
C PHE A 176 1.43 11.49 5.98
N GLN A 177 2.23 12.13 5.11
CA GLN A 177 2.00 13.53 4.72
C GLN A 177 0.65 13.72 4.02
N VAL A 178 0.29 12.82 3.10
CA VAL A 178 -1.03 12.83 2.44
C VAL A 178 -2.15 12.62 3.46
N LYS A 179 -2.03 11.62 4.34
CA LYS A 179 -3.00 11.37 5.43
C LYS A 179 -3.22 12.64 6.27
N ALA A 180 -2.15 13.30 6.69
CA ALA A 180 -2.24 14.53 7.49
C ALA A 180 -2.96 15.66 6.73
N SER A 181 -2.59 15.89 5.46
CA SER A 181 -3.24 16.92 4.62
C SER A 181 -4.73 16.68 4.45
N MET A 182 -5.16 15.42 4.29
CA MET A 182 -6.57 15.08 4.14
C MET A 182 -7.37 15.33 5.41
N LEU A 183 -6.81 14.99 6.58
CA LEU A 183 -7.44 15.24 7.87
C LEU A 183 -7.60 16.74 8.17
N SER A 184 -6.58 17.55 7.86
CA SER A 184 -6.65 19.01 8.03
C SER A 184 -7.74 19.65 7.15
N ASN A 185 -7.88 19.21 5.89
CA ASN A 185 -8.91 19.72 4.99
C ASN A 185 -10.32 19.33 5.43
N ALA A 186 -10.51 18.10 5.92
CA ALA A 186 -11.78 17.65 6.48
C ALA A 186 -12.19 18.47 7.72
N ALA A 187 -11.23 18.78 8.60
CA ALA A 187 -11.48 19.61 9.78
C ALA A 187 -11.88 21.05 9.41
N ALA A 188 -11.24 21.64 8.39
CA ALA A 188 -11.58 22.97 7.90
C ALA A 188 -12.99 23.04 7.29
N ALA A 189 -13.37 22.03 6.49
CA ALA A 189 -14.70 21.94 5.89
C ALA A 189 -15.82 21.86 6.95
N ASN A 190 -15.58 21.12 8.04
CA ASN A 190 -16.53 20.98 9.15
C ASN A 190 -16.70 22.26 9.98
N GLN A 191 -15.68 23.12 10.07
CA GLN A 191 -15.79 24.41 10.77
C GLN A 191 -16.56 25.45 9.95
N THR A 192 -16.51 25.37 8.62
CA THR A 192 -17.26 26.28 7.73
C THR A 192 -18.75 25.92 7.59
N SER A 193 -19.17 24.73 8.02
CA SER A 193 -20.55 24.24 7.88
C SER A 193 -21.42 24.38 9.15
N GLU A 194 -20.88 24.87 10.27
CA GLU A 194 -21.69 25.20 11.45
C GLU A 194 -22.52 26.48 11.22
N PRO A 195 -23.87 26.46 11.36
CA PRO A 195 -24.67 27.67 11.22
C PRO A 195 -24.40 28.61 12.39
N SER A 196 -24.02 29.85 12.10
CA SER A 196 -23.84 30.89 13.11
C SER A 196 -25.16 31.14 13.83
N THR A 197 -25.35 30.52 14.99
CA THR A 197 -26.53 30.74 15.85
C THR A 197 -26.33 32.04 16.64
N LYS A 198 -26.36 33.17 15.94
CA LYS A 198 -26.41 34.52 16.55
C LYS A 198 -27.32 35.44 15.75
N LEU A 199 -28.63 35.18 15.78
CA LEU A 199 -29.60 36.27 15.81
C LEU A 199 -30.30 36.23 17.16
N LYS A 200 -29.83 37.09 18.08
CA LYS A 200 -30.57 37.42 19.29
C LYS A 200 -31.83 38.16 18.87
N ILE A 201 -32.98 37.55 19.12
CA ILE A 201 -34.29 38.19 19.09
C ILE A 201 -34.28 39.29 20.14
N ALA A 202 -34.42 40.54 19.73
CA ALA A 202 -34.73 41.65 20.61
C ALA A 202 -35.62 42.66 19.87
N SER A 203 -36.93 42.52 20.04
CA SER A 203 -37.81 43.66 20.32
C SER A 203 -39.14 43.17 20.89
N LYS A 204 -39.27 43.31 22.21
CA LYS A 204 -40.57 43.54 22.84
C LYS A 204 -40.79 45.05 22.88
N LEU A 205 -42.07 45.43 22.76
CA LEU A 205 -42.70 46.77 22.72
C LEU A 205 -42.95 47.28 21.30
#